data_AF-A0A971ZZM1-F1
#
_entry.id   AF-A0A971ZZM1-F1
#
_cell.length_a   1.000
_cell.length_b   1.000
_cell.length_c   1.000
_cell.angle_alpha   90.00
_cell.angle_beta   90.00
_cell.angle_gamma   90.00
#
_symmetry.space_group_name_H-M   'P 1'
#
loop_
_entity.id
_entity.type
_entity.pdbx_description
1 polymer ?
#
loop_
_entity_poly.entity_id
_entity_poly.type
_entity_poly.pdbx_seq_one_letter_code
_entity_poly.pdbx_strand_id
1 'polypeptide(L)'
;MIKNFGIREGIFIKDSFNQSFVFFKDDNKNLIFDKVGVDNSTTIIDKDVLDFSAALDENSKLHLLYIHKKGELVYCIYTDGNWQKKIIGKFDIQSNTYKYLTLYVHNNVINILYSCANLINLNLLSIEHIIKHKNKWQKHIVANIYSEKSMDPFYIDRDEFGNIHLVYSSKEYNSYNIYYLFYNTFTKRWTTSPTKISSSLSNNVLPYLFVDSHNNIHILWYSSNNRDYLLNYKRYSSIGDSKFQWKEINLPKILGYNYPALMVEKYNKLNIICISQEEIYNLVSQDYGITWVLDNKRPIEEDPVYLIKYYNHPLKRFENKINHYYGNIHNDNIYFYFDNFHGDLLDENAVIPGVESDSNEEEKETENLKNTLLDMQKQLNAIKEDMNLIKDKLQDIEEKALNRKGFFNIRW
;
A
#
# COMPACT_ATOMS: atom_id res chain seq x y z
N MET A 1 -11.17 9.15 -31.98
CA MET A 1 -12.12 8.74 -30.93
C MET A 1 -11.27 8.10 -29.85
N ILE A 2 -11.23 8.65 -28.63
CA ILE A 2 -10.25 8.22 -27.61
C ILE A 2 -10.71 6.88 -27.02
N LYS A 3 -9.87 5.85 -27.06
CA LYS A 3 -10.18 4.52 -26.52
C LYS A 3 -10.14 4.56 -24.99
N ASN A 4 -11.21 4.09 -24.34
CA ASN A 4 -11.26 3.90 -22.88
C ASN A 4 -11.03 2.41 -22.63
N PHE A 5 -9.88 2.05 -22.03
CA PHE A 5 -9.44 0.67 -21.85
C PHE A 5 -10.13 -0.09 -20.70
N GLY A 6 -11.18 0.51 -20.10
CA GLY A 6 -12.01 -0.12 -19.06
C GLY A 6 -11.22 -0.85 -17.98
N ILE A 7 -10.60 -0.13 -17.03
CA ILE A 7 -9.79 -0.79 -16.01
C ILE A 7 -10.61 -1.73 -15.14
N ARG A 8 -10.15 -2.98 -15.04
CA ARG A 8 -10.66 -3.98 -14.10
C ARG A 8 -9.76 -4.06 -12.88
N GLU A 9 -10.34 -4.37 -11.74
CA GLU A 9 -9.58 -4.57 -10.50
C GLU A 9 -9.38 -6.07 -10.25
N GLY A 10 -8.17 -6.42 -9.82
CA GLY A 10 -7.82 -7.77 -9.42
C GLY A 10 -6.84 -7.76 -8.27
N ILE A 11 -6.65 -8.90 -7.62
CA ILE A 11 -5.65 -9.09 -6.58
C ILE A 11 -4.78 -10.27 -6.95
N PHE A 12 -3.48 -10.05 -6.96
CA PHE A 12 -2.46 -11.08 -7.13
C PHE A 12 -1.70 -11.24 -5.82
N ILE A 13 -1.58 -12.48 -5.35
CA ILE A 13 -0.86 -12.82 -4.13
C ILE A 13 0.17 -13.90 -4.46
N LYS A 14 1.43 -13.65 -4.10
CA LYS A 14 2.52 -14.61 -4.15
C LYS A 14 2.91 -14.98 -2.72
N ASP A 15 2.78 -16.25 -2.36
CA ASP A 15 3.11 -16.73 -1.01
C ASP A 15 4.61 -17.02 -0.82
N SER A 16 4.98 -17.50 0.38
CA SER A 16 6.37 -17.85 0.67
C SER A 16 6.87 -19.07 -0.13
N PHE A 17 5.97 -19.93 -0.59
CA PHE A 17 6.25 -21.14 -1.36
C PHE A 17 6.26 -20.90 -2.88
N ASN A 18 6.30 -19.63 -3.30
CA ASN A 18 6.27 -19.23 -4.71
C ASN A 18 4.95 -19.56 -5.43
N GLN A 19 3.89 -19.96 -4.70
CA GLN A 19 2.57 -20.19 -5.26
C GLN A 19 1.90 -18.85 -5.51
N SER A 20 1.21 -18.76 -6.63
CA SER A 20 0.59 -17.52 -7.11
C SER A 20 -0.92 -17.70 -7.17
N PHE A 21 -1.63 -16.74 -6.59
CA PHE A 21 -3.08 -16.75 -6.43
C PHE A 21 -3.68 -15.48 -7.01
N VAL A 22 -4.82 -15.63 -7.69
CA VAL A 22 -5.54 -14.53 -8.33
C VAL A 22 -6.94 -14.46 -7.78
N PHE A 23 -7.41 -13.25 -7.49
CA PHE A 23 -8.78 -12.96 -7.11
C PHE A 23 -9.34 -11.86 -8.00
N PHE A 24 -10.51 -12.08 -8.56
CA PHE A 24 -11.22 -11.08 -9.36
C PHE A 24 -12.72 -11.31 -9.32
N LYS A 25 -13.49 -10.30 -9.77
CA LYS A 25 -14.91 -10.46 -10.02
C LYS A 25 -15.13 -10.69 -11.51
N ASP A 26 -15.89 -11.72 -11.85
CA ASP A 26 -16.36 -11.91 -13.23
C ASP A 26 -17.50 -10.93 -13.57
N ASP A 27 -17.93 -10.94 -14.84
CA ASP A 27 -19.01 -10.07 -15.32
C ASP A 27 -20.37 -10.37 -14.66
N ASN A 28 -20.52 -11.56 -14.08
CA ASN A 28 -21.71 -11.99 -13.33
C ASN A 28 -21.64 -11.64 -11.83
N LYS A 29 -20.62 -10.89 -11.40
CA LYS A 29 -20.34 -10.53 -9.99
C LYS A 29 -20.08 -11.74 -9.10
N ASN A 30 -19.58 -12.84 -9.67
CA ASN A 30 -19.03 -13.95 -8.90
C ASN A 30 -17.61 -13.58 -8.46
N LEU A 31 -17.28 -13.89 -7.21
CA LEU A 31 -15.91 -13.77 -6.71
C LEU A 31 -15.14 -15.04 -7.06
N ILE A 32 -14.13 -14.88 -7.89
CA ILE A 32 -13.31 -15.94 -8.44
C ILE A 32 -11.98 -16.03 -7.68
N PHE A 33 -11.48 -17.25 -7.53
CA PHE A 33 -10.16 -17.58 -7.00
C PHE A 33 -9.49 -18.64 -7.86
N ASP A 34 -8.30 -18.30 -8.35
CA ASP A 34 -7.49 -19.14 -9.22
C ASP A 34 -6.10 -19.34 -8.63
N LYS A 35 -5.56 -20.55 -8.79
CA LYS A 35 -4.15 -20.87 -8.52
C LYS A 35 -3.41 -20.87 -9.85
N VAL A 36 -2.47 -19.94 -10.03
CA VAL A 36 -1.71 -19.84 -11.28
C VAL A 36 -0.79 -21.05 -11.42
N GLY A 37 -0.82 -21.71 -12.57
CA GLY A 37 0.09 -22.82 -12.91
C GLY A 37 -0.24 -24.18 -12.29
N VAL A 38 -1.32 -24.32 -11.53
CA VAL A 38 -1.80 -25.61 -10.98
C VAL A 38 -3.21 -25.85 -11.48
N ASP A 39 -3.37 -26.88 -12.33
CA ASP A 39 -4.64 -27.41 -12.88
C ASP A 39 -5.73 -26.36 -13.02
N ASN A 40 -5.82 -25.68 -14.18
CA ASN A 40 -6.72 -24.58 -14.61
C ASN A 40 -8.18 -24.63 -14.08
N SER A 41 -8.36 -24.65 -12.76
CA SER A 41 -9.60 -24.93 -12.08
C SER A 41 -10.03 -23.68 -11.34
N THR A 42 -10.84 -22.92 -12.06
CA THR A 42 -11.44 -21.70 -11.54
C THR A 42 -12.41 -22.03 -10.41
N THR A 43 -12.17 -21.46 -9.22
CA THR A 43 -13.05 -21.67 -8.06
C THR A 43 -13.93 -20.45 -7.84
N ILE A 44 -15.25 -20.63 -7.92
CA ILE A 44 -16.21 -19.61 -7.48
C ILE A 44 -16.29 -19.65 -5.95
N ILE A 45 -15.74 -18.64 -5.28
CA ILE A 45 -15.83 -18.52 -3.82
C ILE A 45 -17.25 -18.20 -3.41
N ASP A 46 -17.86 -17.17 -4.02
CA ASP A 46 -19.23 -16.77 -3.74
C ASP A 46 -19.84 -16.02 -4.92
N LYS A 47 -21.16 -15.91 -4.92
CA LYS A 47 -21.92 -15.18 -5.96
C LYS A 47 -22.41 -13.85 -5.41
N ASP A 48 -22.76 -12.93 -6.30
CA ASP A 48 -23.37 -11.64 -5.94
C ASP A 48 -22.53 -10.79 -4.97
N VAL A 49 -21.22 -10.75 -5.21
CA VAL A 49 -20.28 -9.97 -4.38
C VAL A 49 -20.24 -8.51 -4.85
N LEU A 50 -20.47 -7.57 -3.93
CA LEU A 50 -20.43 -6.14 -4.21
C LEU A 50 -18.98 -5.63 -4.29
N ASP A 51 -18.17 -5.95 -3.29
CA ASP A 51 -16.77 -5.53 -3.17
C ASP A 51 -15.97 -6.57 -2.39
N PHE A 52 -14.67 -6.67 -2.62
CA PHE A 52 -13.80 -7.65 -1.98
C PHE A 52 -12.36 -7.16 -1.80
N SER A 53 -11.64 -7.77 -0.88
CA SER A 53 -10.22 -7.52 -0.66
C SER A 53 -9.56 -8.77 -0.09
N ALA A 54 -8.34 -9.05 -0.51
CA ALA A 54 -7.54 -10.16 -0.01
C ALA A 54 -6.20 -9.64 0.54
N ALA A 55 -5.61 -10.43 1.42
CA ALA A 55 -4.31 -10.16 2.04
C ALA A 55 -3.61 -11.48 2.39
N LEU A 56 -2.29 -11.41 2.52
CA LEU A 56 -1.45 -12.50 3.02
C LEU A 56 -0.92 -12.10 4.40
N ASP A 57 -1.02 -12.98 5.39
CA ASP A 57 -0.39 -12.76 6.70
C ASP A 57 1.08 -13.21 6.73
N GLU A 58 1.75 -12.99 7.85
CA GLU A 58 3.15 -13.36 8.07
C GLU A 58 3.41 -14.87 8.06
N ASN A 59 2.36 -15.69 8.18
CA ASN A 59 2.43 -17.15 8.16
C ASN A 59 2.02 -17.73 6.81
N SER A 60 2.00 -16.92 5.74
CA SER A 60 1.53 -17.31 4.41
C SER A 60 0.07 -17.75 4.34
N LYS A 61 -0.77 -17.29 5.26
CA LYS A 61 -2.20 -17.59 5.24
C LYS A 61 -2.94 -16.57 4.39
N LEU A 62 -3.74 -17.06 3.44
CA LEU A 62 -4.60 -16.21 2.64
C LEU A 62 -5.83 -15.79 3.46
N HIS A 63 -6.05 -14.49 3.51
CA HIS A 63 -7.22 -13.87 4.07
C HIS A 63 -8.02 -13.19 2.97
N LEU A 64 -9.33 -13.35 3.04
CA LEU A 64 -10.26 -12.74 2.10
C LEU A 64 -11.39 -12.08 2.87
N LEU A 65 -11.83 -10.94 2.40
CA LEU A 65 -12.96 -10.19 2.93
C LEU A 65 -13.83 -9.75 1.76
N TYR A 66 -15.15 -9.91 1.87
CA TYR A 66 -16.07 -9.42 0.86
C TYR A 66 -17.41 -8.98 1.45
N ILE A 67 -18.10 -8.13 0.70
CA ILE A 67 -19.46 -7.68 0.99
C ILE A 67 -20.40 -8.40 0.02
N HIS A 68 -21.29 -9.23 0.55
CA HIS A 68 -22.32 -9.89 -0.24
C HIS A 68 -23.51 -8.96 -0.51
N LYS A 69 -24.28 -9.16 -1.60
CA LYS A 69 -25.47 -8.33 -1.94
C LYS A 69 -26.58 -8.31 -0.90
N LYS A 70 -26.51 -9.14 0.14
CA LYS A 70 -27.43 -9.11 1.31
C LYS A 70 -26.93 -8.18 2.43
N GLY A 71 -25.79 -7.51 2.22
CA GLY A 71 -25.11 -6.66 3.19
C GLY A 71 -24.20 -7.42 4.16
N GLU A 72 -24.02 -8.73 4.01
CA GLU A 72 -23.17 -9.52 4.90
C GLU A 72 -21.69 -9.21 4.62
N LEU A 73 -20.95 -8.82 5.67
CA LEU A 73 -19.50 -8.69 5.63
C LEU A 73 -18.90 -10.05 6.01
N VAL A 74 -18.37 -10.75 5.03
CA VAL A 74 -17.87 -12.12 5.17
C VAL A 74 -16.36 -12.10 5.16
N TYR A 75 -15.77 -12.69 6.19
CA TYR A 75 -14.34 -12.89 6.33
C TYR A 75 -14.01 -14.36 6.17
N CYS A 76 -13.03 -14.65 5.33
CA CYS A 76 -12.62 -15.98 4.96
C CYS A 76 -11.13 -16.17 5.20
N ILE A 77 -10.77 -17.39 5.55
CA ILE A 77 -9.39 -17.82 5.69
C ILE A 77 -9.18 -19.09 4.90
N TYR A 78 -8.13 -19.15 4.09
CA TYR A 78 -7.76 -20.35 3.36
C TYR A 78 -6.92 -21.28 4.24
N THR A 79 -7.37 -22.53 4.39
CA THR A 79 -6.71 -23.58 5.18
C THR A 79 -6.96 -24.92 4.53
N ASP A 80 -5.93 -25.76 4.38
CA ASP A 80 -6.04 -27.15 3.91
C ASP A 80 -6.89 -27.29 2.63
N GLY A 81 -6.60 -26.44 1.64
CA GLY A 81 -7.28 -26.47 0.35
C GLY A 81 -8.65 -25.78 0.32
N ASN A 82 -9.20 -25.35 1.47
CA ASN A 82 -10.58 -24.89 1.60
C ASN A 82 -10.72 -23.51 2.23
N TRP A 83 -11.79 -22.79 1.87
CA TRP A 83 -12.14 -21.50 2.45
C TRP A 83 -13.04 -21.65 3.68
N GLN A 84 -12.52 -21.31 4.85
CA GLN A 84 -13.31 -21.20 6.08
C GLN A 84 -13.97 -19.83 6.15
N LYS A 85 -15.31 -19.78 6.02
CA LYS A 85 -16.09 -18.53 5.96
C LYS A 85 -16.71 -18.17 7.30
N LYS A 86 -16.72 -16.90 7.64
CA LYS A 86 -17.42 -16.35 8.82
C LYS A 86 -18.03 -14.99 8.52
N ILE A 87 -19.31 -14.83 8.81
CA ILE A 87 -19.95 -13.50 8.81
C ILE A 87 -19.46 -12.74 10.04
N ILE A 88 -18.84 -11.57 9.82
CA ILE A 88 -18.26 -10.73 10.88
C ILE A 88 -19.02 -9.41 11.09
N GLY A 89 -19.98 -9.11 10.21
CA GLY A 89 -20.82 -7.92 10.32
C GLY A 89 -21.91 -7.91 9.27
N LYS A 90 -22.80 -6.92 9.38
CA LYS A 90 -23.84 -6.65 8.39
C LYS A 90 -23.94 -5.15 8.14
N PHE A 91 -23.81 -4.78 6.88
CA PHE A 91 -23.90 -3.42 6.38
C PHE A 91 -25.32 -3.13 5.91
N ASP A 92 -25.77 -1.91 6.17
CA ASP A 92 -27.06 -1.41 5.70
C ASP A 92 -26.92 -0.90 4.26
N ILE A 93 -26.97 -1.84 3.33
CA ILE A 93 -26.93 -1.58 1.90
C ILE A 93 -28.23 -0.98 1.34
N GLN A 94 -29.32 -0.93 2.14
CA GLN A 94 -30.58 -0.33 1.72
C GLN A 94 -30.54 1.19 1.83
N SER A 95 -29.78 1.72 2.80
CA SER A 95 -29.64 3.15 3.02
C SER A 95 -28.26 3.69 2.62
N ASN A 96 -27.25 2.83 2.45
CA ASN A 96 -25.88 3.25 2.21
C ASN A 96 -25.20 2.48 1.08
N THR A 97 -24.21 3.11 0.47
CA THR A 97 -23.29 2.49 -0.47
C THR A 97 -21.93 2.32 0.18
N TYR A 98 -21.25 1.22 -0.14
CA TYR A 98 -19.93 0.87 0.37
C TYR A 98 -18.99 0.62 -0.80
N LYS A 99 -17.80 1.21 -0.77
CA LYS A 99 -16.80 1.09 -1.84
C LYS A 99 -15.38 1.08 -1.29
N TYR A 100 -14.44 0.59 -2.09
CA TYR A 100 -13.01 0.59 -1.82
C TYR A 100 -12.67 -0.23 -0.56
N LEU A 101 -13.32 -1.39 -0.44
CA LEU A 101 -13.06 -2.32 0.65
C LEU A 101 -11.60 -2.75 0.62
N THR A 102 -10.90 -2.48 1.71
CA THR A 102 -9.48 -2.77 1.85
C THR A 102 -9.25 -3.60 3.10
N LEU A 103 -8.74 -4.82 2.90
CA LEU A 103 -8.28 -5.70 3.96
C LEU A 103 -6.76 -5.55 4.09
N TYR A 104 -6.31 -5.43 5.34
CA TYR A 104 -4.91 -5.46 5.70
C TYR A 104 -4.74 -6.26 6.99
N VAL A 105 -3.86 -7.26 6.97
CA VAL A 105 -3.56 -8.13 8.11
C VAL A 105 -2.10 -7.98 8.47
N HIS A 106 -1.81 -7.68 9.73
CA HIS A 106 -0.44 -7.58 10.21
C HIS A 106 -0.35 -7.90 11.70
N ASN A 107 0.62 -8.73 12.09
CA ASN A 107 0.83 -9.13 13.48
C ASN A 107 -0.47 -9.60 14.16
N ASN A 108 -1.28 -10.37 13.44
CA ASN A 108 -2.60 -10.86 13.88
C ASN A 108 -3.63 -9.75 14.21
N VAL A 109 -3.42 -8.54 13.70
CA VAL A 109 -4.38 -7.44 13.70
C VAL A 109 -5.03 -7.35 12.33
N ILE A 110 -6.36 -7.39 12.31
CA ILE A 110 -7.14 -7.23 11.07
C ILE A 110 -7.60 -5.79 11.00
N ASN A 111 -7.23 -5.12 9.92
CA ASN A 111 -7.63 -3.75 9.60
C ASN A 111 -8.51 -3.81 8.35
N ILE A 112 -9.71 -3.24 8.45
CA ILE A 112 -10.70 -3.17 7.37
C ILE A 112 -11.02 -1.71 7.16
N LEU A 113 -10.74 -1.19 5.97
CA LEU A 113 -11.08 0.15 5.59
C LEU A 113 -12.07 0.13 4.43
N TYR A 114 -12.99 1.07 4.42
CA TYR A 114 -13.93 1.26 3.31
C TYR A 114 -14.46 2.69 3.32
N SER A 115 -15.03 3.09 2.19
CA SER A 115 -15.81 4.32 2.09
C SER A 115 -17.30 4.00 2.18
N CYS A 116 -18.05 4.87 2.85
CA CYS A 116 -19.48 4.74 3.07
C CYS A 116 -20.18 6.07 2.72
N ALA A 117 -21.26 6.01 1.95
CA ALA A 117 -22.09 7.17 1.61
C ALA A 117 -23.56 6.84 1.77
N ASN A 118 -24.34 7.77 2.34
CA ASN A 118 -25.78 7.60 2.47
C ASN A 118 -26.48 7.86 1.12
N LEU A 119 -27.46 7.04 0.77
CA LEU A 119 -28.19 7.15 -0.50
C LEU A 119 -29.03 8.43 -0.62
N ILE A 120 -29.44 9.05 0.50
CA ILE A 120 -30.17 10.33 0.51
C ILE A 120 -29.21 11.49 0.21
N ASN A 121 -27.96 11.39 0.64
CA ASN A 121 -26.94 12.40 0.38
C ASN A 121 -25.60 11.75 -0.01
N LEU A 122 -25.50 11.41 -1.29
CA LEU A 122 -24.31 10.80 -1.89
C LEU A 122 -23.09 11.73 -1.88
N ASN A 123 -23.28 13.03 -1.61
CA ASN A 123 -22.18 13.99 -1.60
C ASN A 123 -21.41 14.01 -0.28
N LEU A 124 -21.96 13.41 0.77
CA LEU A 124 -21.29 13.23 2.06
C LEU A 124 -20.89 11.76 2.22
N LEU A 125 -19.59 11.54 2.19
CA LEU A 125 -18.98 10.23 2.36
C LEU A 125 -18.16 10.23 3.65
N SER A 126 -17.91 9.04 4.17
CA SER A 126 -16.96 8.81 5.25
C SER A 126 -16.01 7.70 4.85
N ILE A 127 -14.73 7.84 5.22
CA ILE A 127 -13.80 6.72 5.26
C ILE A 127 -13.86 6.17 6.68
N GLU A 128 -14.13 4.87 6.81
CA GLU A 128 -14.24 4.20 8.10
C GLU A 128 -13.16 3.12 8.21
N HIS A 129 -12.64 2.95 9.42
CA HIS A 129 -11.62 1.96 9.76
C HIS A 129 -12.12 1.07 10.89
N ILE A 130 -12.30 -0.23 10.61
CA ILE A 130 -12.59 -1.27 11.59
C ILE A 130 -11.30 -2.02 11.90
N ILE A 131 -10.95 -2.09 13.17
CA ILE A 131 -9.77 -2.79 13.69
C ILE A 131 -10.22 -3.95 14.57
N LYS A 132 -9.70 -5.14 14.30
CA LYS A 132 -9.77 -6.27 15.23
C LYS A 132 -8.39 -6.53 15.79
N HIS A 133 -8.28 -6.38 17.11
CA HIS A 133 -7.10 -6.81 17.84
C HIS A 133 -7.54 -7.81 18.93
N LYS A 134 -7.05 -9.04 18.83
CA LYS A 134 -7.53 -10.18 19.64
C LYS A 134 -9.04 -10.40 19.40
N ASN A 135 -9.86 -10.26 20.45
CA ASN A 135 -11.31 -10.44 20.38
C ASN A 135 -12.10 -9.12 20.47
N LYS A 136 -11.42 -7.97 20.35
CA LYS A 136 -12.07 -6.66 20.40
C LYS A 136 -12.09 -6.03 19.01
N TRP A 137 -13.29 -5.65 18.60
CA TRP A 137 -13.54 -4.85 17.41
C TRP A 137 -13.68 -3.40 17.80
N GLN A 138 -13.05 -2.50 17.06
CA GLN A 138 -13.16 -1.06 17.20
C GLN A 138 -13.44 -0.47 15.83
N LYS A 139 -14.26 0.58 15.78
CA LYS A 139 -14.60 1.30 14.56
C LYS A 139 -14.27 2.77 14.75
N HIS A 140 -13.61 3.35 13.76
CA HIS A 140 -13.24 4.75 13.71
C HIS A 140 -13.75 5.38 12.41
N ILE A 141 -14.31 6.58 12.50
CA ILE A 141 -14.47 7.44 11.32
C ILE A 141 -13.12 8.12 11.12
N VAL A 142 -12.48 7.87 9.98
CA VAL A 142 -11.15 8.38 9.63
C VAL A 142 -11.26 9.81 9.09
N ALA A 143 -12.17 10.01 8.14
CA ALA A 143 -12.43 11.29 7.52
C ALA A 143 -13.88 11.37 7.06
N ASN A 144 -14.46 12.57 7.13
CA ASN A 144 -15.69 12.91 6.42
C ASN A 144 -15.31 13.70 5.17
N ILE A 145 -15.87 13.31 4.04
CA ILE A 145 -15.49 13.77 2.71
C ILE A 145 -16.72 14.38 2.05
N TYR A 146 -16.54 15.58 1.52
CA TYR A 146 -17.48 16.16 0.58
C TYR A 146 -17.02 15.86 -0.86
N SER A 147 -17.90 15.34 -1.70
CA SER A 147 -17.64 15.05 -3.11
C SER A 147 -18.93 15.16 -3.93
N GLU A 148 -19.00 16.02 -4.93
CA GLU A 148 -20.18 16.14 -5.81
C GLU A 148 -20.19 15.14 -6.97
N LYS A 149 -19.06 14.44 -7.17
CA LYS A 149 -18.89 13.40 -8.18
C LYS A 149 -18.55 12.08 -7.49
N SER A 150 -18.44 11.01 -8.27
CA SER A 150 -17.84 9.77 -7.80
C SER A 150 -16.47 10.06 -7.18
N MET A 151 -16.29 9.68 -5.92
CA MET A 151 -15.04 9.83 -5.19
C MET A 151 -13.97 8.95 -5.84
N ASP A 152 -12.76 9.49 -6.02
CA ASP A 152 -11.60 8.66 -6.37
C ASP A 152 -11.35 7.62 -5.25
N PRO A 153 -10.74 6.46 -5.56
CA PRO A 153 -10.29 5.55 -4.51
C PRO A 153 -9.34 6.25 -3.53
N PHE A 154 -9.48 5.95 -2.24
CA PHE A 154 -8.42 6.24 -1.28
C PHE A 154 -7.37 5.13 -1.35
N TYR A 155 -6.12 5.47 -1.05
CA TYR A 155 -5.04 4.49 -0.99
C TYR A 155 -4.40 4.47 0.39
N ILE A 156 -3.95 3.28 0.79
CA ILE A 156 -3.22 3.08 2.03
C ILE A 156 -1.91 2.36 1.79
N ASP A 157 -0.93 2.61 2.65
CA ASP A 157 0.30 1.84 2.76
C ASP A 157 0.80 1.92 4.22
N ARG A 158 1.81 1.13 4.56
CA ARG A 158 2.41 1.07 5.89
C ARG A 158 3.89 1.39 5.87
N ASP A 159 4.33 1.95 6.99
CA ASP A 159 5.74 1.97 7.35
C ASP A 159 6.17 0.67 8.05
N GLU A 160 7.46 0.55 8.35
CA GLU A 160 8.03 -0.58 9.08
C GLU A 160 7.48 -0.78 10.49
N PHE A 161 6.98 0.30 11.12
CA PHE A 161 6.39 0.29 12.46
C PHE A 161 4.90 -0.11 12.44
N GLY A 162 4.36 -0.37 11.25
CA GLY A 162 2.97 -0.76 11.02
C GLY A 162 1.98 0.41 11.09
N ASN A 163 2.45 1.66 11.17
CA ASN A 163 1.57 2.81 11.04
C ASN A 163 0.91 2.78 9.66
N ILE A 164 -0.37 3.14 9.61
CA ILE A 164 -1.14 3.11 8.35
C ILE A 164 -1.24 4.52 7.83
N HIS A 165 -0.64 4.76 6.68
CA HIS A 165 -0.73 6.00 5.94
C HIS A 165 -1.93 5.94 5.00
N LEU A 166 -2.64 7.05 4.82
CA LEU A 166 -3.82 7.11 3.98
C LEU A 166 -3.85 8.42 3.19
N VAL A 167 -4.12 8.31 1.89
CA VAL A 167 -4.36 9.46 1.01
C VAL A 167 -5.76 9.38 0.40
N TYR A 168 -6.43 10.53 0.26
CA TYR A 168 -7.75 10.63 -0.36
C TYR A 168 -7.93 11.99 -1.05
N SER A 169 -8.91 12.08 -1.95
CA SER A 169 -9.35 13.36 -2.53
C SER A 169 -10.65 13.84 -1.89
N SER A 170 -10.78 15.15 -1.69
CA SER A 170 -12.02 15.77 -1.20
C SER A 170 -12.21 17.16 -1.80
N LYS A 171 -13.47 17.53 -2.02
CA LYS A 171 -13.84 18.83 -2.53
C LYS A 171 -13.80 19.87 -1.42
N GLU A 172 -13.03 20.93 -1.65
CA GLU A 172 -12.96 22.13 -0.83
C GLU A 172 -13.32 23.34 -1.71
N TYR A 173 -14.40 24.04 -1.34
CA TYR A 173 -15.01 25.11 -2.15
C TYR A 173 -15.32 24.66 -3.58
N ASN A 174 -14.53 25.09 -4.57
CA ASN A 174 -14.74 24.80 -5.99
C ASN A 174 -13.71 23.82 -6.57
N SER A 175 -12.82 23.27 -5.75
CA SER A 175 -11.70 22.42 -6.21
C SER A 175 -11.56 21.14 -5.40
N TYR A 176 -11.24 20.03 -6.07
CA TYR A 176 -10.78 18.82 -5.42
C TYR A 176 -9.32 18.98 -4.98
N ASN A 177 -9.03 18.53 -3.77
CA ASN A 177 -7.71 18.59 -3.16
C ASN A 177 -7.32 17.23 -2.59
N ILE A 178 -6.02 16.97 -2.52
CA ILE A 178 -5.47 15.73 -1.96
C ILE A 178 -5.12 15.94 -0.50
N TYR A 179 -5.57 15.01 0.33
CA TYR A 179 -5.37 15.02 1.77
C TYR A 179 -4.69 13.76 2.25
N TYR A 180 -3.87 13.91 3.28
CA TYR A 180 -3.12 12.85 3.92
C TYR A 180 -3.45 12.75 5.41
N LEU A 181 -3.57 11.52 5.90
CA LEU A 181 -3.74 11.15 7.31
C LEU A 181 -2.86 9.95 7.62
N PHE A 182 -2.56 9.72 8.91
CA PHE A 182 -2.00 8.44 9.31
C PHE A 182 -2.56 7.96 10.66
N TYR A 183 -2.59 6.64 10.80
CA TYR A 183 -2.92 5.93 12.02
C TYR A 183 -1.62 5.51 12.71
N ASN A 184 -1.43 6.02 13.92
CA ASN A 184 -0.30 5.64 14.74
C ASN A 184 -0.66 4.38 15.56
N THR A 185 0.03 3.26 15.31
CA THR A 185 -0.26 1.98 15.96
C THR A 185 0.03 1.98 17.45
N PHE A 186 1.01 2.77 17.90
CA PHE A 186 1.38 2.91 19.30
C PHE A 186 0.30 3.62 20.12
N THR A 187 -0.15 4.78 19.67
CA THR A 187 -1.21 5.59 20.32
C THR A 187 -2.63 5.10 19.97
N LYS A 188 -2.75 4.24 18.97
CA LYS A 188 -4.00 3.67 18.44
C LYS A 188 -5.00 4.72 17.97
N ARG A 189 -4.50 5.77 17.32
CA ARG A 189 -5.29 6.93 16.88
C ARG A 189 -4.90 7.37 15.49
N TRP A 190 -5.90 7.83 14.74
CA TRP A 190 -5.67 8.64 13.55
C TRP A 190 -5.27 10.06 13.96
N THR A 191 -4.48 10.71 13.12
CA THR A 191 -4.28 12.16 13.19
C THR A 191 -5.63 12.89 13.11
N THR A 192 -5.80 13.93 13.93
CA THR A 192 -7.08 14.67 14.02
C THR A 192 -7.32 15.63 12.86
N SER A 193 -6.25 16.10 12.23
CA SER A 193 -6.29 17.12 11.18
C SER A 193 -5.61 16.59 9.92
N PRO A 194 -6.35 16.40 8.81
CA PRO A 194 -5.76 16.01 7.54
C PRO A 194 -4.76 17.05 7.05
N THR A 195 -3.62 16.59 6.54
CA THR A 195 -2.65 17.47 5.88
C THR A 195 -3.04 17.64 4.42
N LYS A 196 -3.26 18.88 3.97
CA LYS A 196 -3.49 19.18 2.56
C LYS A 196 -2.18 19.05 1.78
N ILE A 197 -2.14 18.13 0.83
CA ILE A 197 -0.96 17.80 0.03
C ILE A 197 -0.93 18.62 -1.26
N SER A 198 -2.05 18.74 -1.95
CA SER A 198 -2.10 19.52 -3.19
C SER A 198 -2.00 21.03 -2.91
N SER A 199 -1.16 21.71 -3.69
CA SER A 199 -0.87 23.15 -3.59
C SER A 199 -1.60 23.98 -4.66
N SER A 200 -2.09 23.35 -5.74
CA SER A 200 -2.71 24.06 -6.85
C SER A 200 -4.15 24.49 -6.57
N LEU A 201 -4.58 25.56 -7.24
CA LEU A 201 -5.99 26.01 -7.25
C LEU A 201 -6.88 25.21 -8.22
N SER A 202 -6.28 24.28 -8.97
CA SER A 202 -6.98 23.40 -9.92
C SER A 202 -7.56 22.17 -9.21
N ASN A 203 -8.40 21.40 -9.91
CA ASN A 203 -8.85 20.11 -9.38
C ASN A 203 -7.67 19.14 -9.32
N ASN A 204 -7.50 18.51 -8.18
CA ASN A 204 -6.51 17.47 -7.95
C ASN A 204 -7.24 16.15 -7.68
N VAL A 205 -6.91 15.13 -8.48
CA VAL A 205 -7.65 13.86 -8.56
C VAL A 205 -6.71 12.67 -8.63
N LEU A 206 -7.27 11.47 -8.46
CA LEU A 206 -6.58 10.19 -8.58
C LEU A 206 -5.31 10.12 -7.73
N PRO A 207 -5.40 10.35 -6.40
CA PRO A 207 -4.24 10.26 -5.55
C PRO A 207 -3.71 8.82 -5.50
N TYR A 208 -2.42 8.67 -5.23
CA TYR A 208 -1.80 7.38 -4.92
C TYR A 208 -0.75 7.57 -3.83
N LEU A 209 -0.57 6.54 -3.00
CA LEU A 209 0.33 6.56 -1.85
C LEU A 209 1.24 5.33 -1.89
N PHE A 210 2.52 5.57 -1.63
CA PHE A 210 3.52 4.53 -1.50
C PHE A 210 4.52 4.91 -0.40
N VAL A 211 4.91 3.95 0.43
CA VAL A 211 5.98 4.09 1.40
C VAL A 211 7.15 3.25 0.91
N ASP A 212 8.34 3.81 0.72
CA ASP A 212 9.49 3.02 0.25
C ASP A 212 10.12 2.18 1.37
N SER A 213 11.12 1.36 1.02
CA SER A 213 11.93 0.56 1.95
C SER A 213 12.69 1.38 3.00
N HIS A 214 12.85 2.68 2.76
CA HIS A 214 13.49 3.65 3.66
C HIS A 214 12.47 4.46 4.48
N ASN A 215 11.20 4.03 4.49
CA ASN A 215 10.08 4.69 5.16
C ASN A 215 9.82 6.13 4.71
N ASN A 216 10.25 6.49 3.51
CA ASN A 216 9.83 7.74 2.88
C ASN A 216 8.41 7.57 2.34
N ILE A 217 7.60 8.60 2.51
CA ILE A 217 6.22 8.61 2.04
C ILE A 217 6.16 9.36 0.72
N HIS A 218 5.53 8.75 -0.26
CA HIS A 218 5.40 9.24 -1.62
C HIS A 218 3.93 9.38 -1.97
N ILE A 219 3.54 10.58 -2.41
CA ILE A 219 2.18 10.86 -2.85
C ILE A 219 2.20 11.38 -4.27
N LEU A 220 1.46 10.70 -5.16
CA LEU A 220 1.24 11.09 -6.55
C LEU A 220 -0.20 11.55 -6.71
N TRP A 221 -0.45 12.49 -7.62
CA TRP A 221 -1.80 12.88 -8.03
C TRP A 221 -1.78 13.61 -9.36
N TYR A 222 -2.93 13.74 -10.01
CA TYR A 222 -3.06 14.57 -11.20
C TYR A 222 -3.74 15.89 -10.87
N SER A 223 -3.16 17.00 -11.33
CA SER A 223 -3.85 18.29 -11.36
C SER A 223 -4.44 18.50 -12.75
N SER A 224 -5.75 18.75 -12.84
CA SER A 224 -6.43 18.99 -14.12
C SER A 224 -6.58 20.49 -14.39
N ASN A 225 -6.01 20.99 -15.49
CA ASN A 225 -6.32 22.32 -16.00
C ASN A 225 -6.80 22.17 -17.45
N ASN A 226 -8.07 22.44 -17.73
CA ASN A 226 -8.65 22.41 -19.08
C ASN A 226 -8.38 21.11 -19.89
N ARG A 227 -8.53 19.94 -19.24
CA ARG A 227 -8.37 18.56 -19.77
C ARG A 227 -6.95 18.01 -19.83
N ASP A 228 -5.94 18.84 -19.61
CA ASP A 228 -4.58 18.33 -19.39
C ASP A 228 -4.43 17.94 -17.92
N TYR A 229 -4.16 16.65 -17.68
CA TYR A 229 -3.79 16.15 -16.36
C TYR A 229 -2.27 16.21 -16.23
N LEU A 230 -1.76 17.00 -15.30
CA LEU A 230 -0.32 17.02 -15.01
C LEU A 230 -0.07 16.15 -13.80
N LEU A 231 0.86 15.19 -13.93
CA LEU A 231 1.29 14.36 -12.81
C LEU A 231 2.14 15.19 -11.85
N ASN A 232 1.73 15.22 -10.59
CA ASN A 232 2.42 15.89 -9.51
C ASN A 232 2.88 14.86 -8.48
N TYR A 233 3.90 15.25 -7.72
CA TYR A 233 4.53 14.37 -6.75
C TYR A 233 5.07 15.14 -5.54
N LYS A 234 4.77 14.60 -4.36
CA LYS A 234 5.34 15.04 -3.08
C LYS A 234 5.94 13.87 -2.33
N ARG A 235 7.06 14.14 -1.68
CA ARG A 235 7.75 13.20 -0.80
C ARG A 235 7.84 13.77 0.61
N TYR A 236 7.74 12.90 1.60
CA TYR A 236 8.07 13.17 2.99
C TYR A 236 9.15 12.19 3.43
N SER A 237 10.21 12.70 4.06
CA SER A 237 11.31 11.89 4.58
C SER A 237 11.65 12.31 6.00
N SER A 238 12.12 11.38 6.83
CA SER A 238 12.66 11.65 8.16
C SER A 238 14.15 12.05 8.14
N ILE A 239 14.80 11.95 6.98
CA ILE A 239 16.25 12.14 6.79
C ILE A 239 16.50 13.21 5.72
N GLY A 240 17.69 13.83 5.75
CA GLY A 240 18.13 14.80 4.76
C GLY A 240 17.64 16.23 5.02
N ASP A 241 17.88 17.12 4.06
CA ASP A 241 17.70 18.57 4.21
C ASP A 241 16.23 18.98 4.41
N SER A 242 15.28 18.20 3.86
CA SER A 242 13.85 18.43 4.01
C SER A 242 13.19 17.47 5.00
N LYS A 243 13.95 17.04 6.02
CA LYS A 243 13.43 16.13 7.06
C LYS A 243 12.16 16.68 7.70
N PHE A 244 11.20 15.78 7.92
CA PHE A 244 9.90 16.04 8.51
C PHE A 244 9.04 17.08 7.78
N GLN A 245 9.32 17.32 6.48
CA GLN A 245 8.57 18.26 5.65
C GLN A 245 8.16 17.61 4.33
N TRP A 246 6.97 17.97 3.85
CA TRP A 246 6.53 17.61 2.52
C TRP A 246 7.26 18.46 1.47
N LYS A 247 7.99 17.80 0.57
CA LYS A 247 8.70 18.45 -0.52
C LYS A 247 8.07 18.06 -1.86
N GLU A 248 7.69 19.07 -2.63
CA GLU A 248 7.23 18.90 -4.01
C GLU A 248 8.45 18.71 -4.91
N ILE A 249 8.40 17.69 -5.77
CA ILE A 249 9.49 17.34 -6.68
C ILE A 249 8.95 17.39 -8.09
N ASN A 250 9.66 18.10 -8.97
CA ASN A 250 9.27 18.21 -10.37
C ASN A 250 9.46 16.88 -11.08
N LEU A 251 8.41 16.43 -11.76
CA LEU A 251 8.46 15.26 -12.64
C LEU A 251 8.58 15.70 -14.11
N PRO A 252 9.14 14.84 -14.97
CA PRO A 252 8.96 14.95 -16.42
C PRO A 252 7.48 15.13 -16.77
N LYS A 253 7.20 16.05 -17.70
CA LYS A 253 5.83 16.40 -18.07
C LYS A 253 5.18 15.23 -18.81
N ILE A 254 4.29 14.52 -18.12
CA ILE A 254 3.45 13.46 -18.67
C ILE A 254 2.00 13.86 -18.48
N LEU A 255 1.21 13.77 -19.56
CA LEU A 255 -0.20 14.01 -19.49
C LEU A 255 -0.88 12.77 -18.90
N GLY A 256 -1.50 12.90 -17.74
CA GLY A 256 -2.30 11.83 -17.17
C GLY A 256 -3.51 11.49 -18.01
N TYR A 257 -4.02 10.28 -17.80
CA TYR A 257 -5.36 9.89 -18.22
C TYR A 257 -6.18 9.49 -16.98
N ASN A 258 -7.44 9.08 -17.13
CA ASN A 258 -8.39 8.82 -16.04
C ASN A 258 -8.03 7.62 -15.12
N TYR A 259 -6.74 7.31 -14.94
CA TYR A 259 -6.19 6.21 -14.17
C TYR A 259 -5.07 6.71 -13.25
N PRO A 260 -4.95 6.19 -12.01
CA PRO A 260 -3.94 6.64 -11.06
C PRO A 260 -2.51 6.39 -11.56
N ALA A 261 -1.57 7.26 -11.22
CA ALA A 261 -0.16 6.88 -11.34
C ALA A 261 0.20 5.95 -10.19
N LEU A 262 0.92 4.88 -10.48
CA LEU A 262 1.36 3.91 -9.48
C LEU A 262 2.84 4.10 -9.18
N MET A 263 3.26 3.71 -7.98
CA MET A 263 4.66 3.64 -7.59
C MET A 263 5.01 2.25 -7.11
N VAL A 264 6.18 1.78 -7.51
CA VAL A 264 6.76 0.50 -7.11
C VAL A 264 8.24 0.70 -6.82
N GLU A 265 8.80 -0.16 -5.98
CA GLU A 265 10.22 -0.21 -5.67
C GLU A 265 10.77 -1.56 -6.08
N LYS A 266 11.83 -1.55 -6.90
CA LYS A 266 12.52 -2.76 -7.33
C LYS A 266 14.00 -2.54 -7.48
N TYR A 267 14.79 -3.50 -7.01
CA TYR A 267 16.25 -3.47 -7.12
C TYR A 267 16.84 -2.11 -6.65
N ASN A 268 16.31 -1.60 -5.52
CA ASN A 268 16.65 -0.30 -4.93
C ASN A 268 16.35 0.93 -5.81
N LYS A 269 15.43 0.79 -6.77
CA LYS A 269 14.97 1.87 -7.65
C LYS A 269 13.48 2.08 -7.42
N LEU A 270 13.07 3.34 -7.41
CA LEU A 270 11.65 3.67 -7.46
C LEU A 270 11.24 3.85 -8.92
N ASN A 271 10.08 3.30 -9.26
CA ASN A 271 9.46 3.45 -10.55
C ASN A 271 8.09 4.10 -10.37
N ILE A 272 7.76 5.07 -11.23
CA ILE A 272 6.40 5.55 -11.40
C ILE A 272 5.87 5.00 -12.71
N ILE A 273 4.73 4.30 -12.64
CA ILE A 273 4.05 3.74 -13.80
C ILE A 273 2.76 4.53 -14.01
N CYS A 274 2.61 5.16 -15.17
CA CYS A 274 1.43 5.95 -15.48
C CYS A 274 0.93 5.72 -16.91
N ILE A 275 -0.40 5.71 -17.07
CA ILE A 275 -1.04 5.56 -18.38
C ILE A 275 -1.36 6.95 -18.93
N SER A 276 -0.94 7.20 -20.17
CA SER A 276 -1.24 8.40 -20.94
C SER A 276 -1.76 8.01 -22.31
N GLN A 277 -3.03 8.31 -22.59
CA GLN A 277 -3.69 7.92 -23.84
C GLN A 277 -3.60 6.39 -24.06
N GLU A 278 -2.88 5.95 -25.09
CA GLU A 278 -2.71 4.53 -25.48
C GLU A 278 -1.31 3.99 -25.13
N GLU A 279 -0.54 4.74 -24.34
CA GLU A 279 0.80 4.38 -23.91
C GLU A 279 0.87 4.29 -22.37
N ILE A 280 1.71 3.39 -21.90
CA ILE A 280 2.13 3.32 -20.50
C ILE A 280 3.58 3.80 -20.40
N TYR A 281 3.85 4.62 -19.39
CA TYR A 281 5.12 5.29 -19.15
C TYR A 281 5.76 4.75 -17.88
N ASN A 282 7.08 4.66 -17.86
CA ASN A 282 7.90 4.29 -16.71
C ASN A 282 8.91 5.41 -16.42
N LEU A 283 8.77 6.07 -15.28
CA LEU A 283 9.80 6.97 -14.75
C LEU A 283 10.59 6.24 -13.68
N VAL A 284 11.89 6.49 -13.61
CA VAL A 284 12.79 5.85 -12.66
C VAL A 284 13.49 6.90 -11.79
N SER A 285 13.67 6.56 -10.52
CA SER A 285 14.51 7.27 -9.56
C SER A 285 15.52 6.30 -8.94
N GLN A 286 16.78 6.73 -8.89
CA GLN A 286 17.91 6.01 -8.27
C GLN A 286 18.21 6.52 -6.84
N ASP A 287 17.49 7.55 -6.39
CA ASP A 287 17.80 8.32 -5.19
C ASP A 287 16.57 8.48 -4.29
N TYR A 288 15.74 7.42 -4.26
CA TYR A 288 14.53 7.33 -3.44
C TYR A 288 13.58 8.52 -3.63
N GLY A 289 13.43 8.95 -4.89
CA GLY A 289 12.47 9.94 -5.32
C GLY A 289 12.93 11.39 -5.19
N ILE A 290 14.24 11.65 -5.12
CA ILE A 290 14.78 13.02 -5.16
C ILE A 290 14.82 13.53 -6.60
N THR A 291 15.24 12.70 -7.54
CA THR A 291 15.25 12.96 -8.98
C THR A 291 14.55 11.85 -9.76
N TRP A 292 13.98 12.23 -10.91
CA TRP A 292 13.22 11.33 -11.77
C TRP A 292 13.58 11.54 -13.23
N VAL A 293 13.75 10.45 -13.96
CA VAL A 293 13.97 10.43 -15.40
C VAL A 293 12.94 9.54 -16.08
N LEU A 294 12.54 9.89 -17.30
CA LEU A 294 11.75 8.99 -18.13
C LEU A 294 12.68 7.87 -18.62
N ASP A 295 12.41 6.64 -18.21
CA ASP A 295 13.20 5.47 -18.59
C ASP A 295 12.68 4.86 -19.88
N ASN A 296 11.37 4.54 -19.93
CA ASN A 296 10.76 3.89 -21.08
C ASN A 296 9.27 4.22 -21.21
N LYS A 297 8.70 3.95 -22.39
CA LYS A 297 7.26 3.92 -22.64
C LYS A 297 6.91 2.80 -23.63
N ARG A 298 5.71 2.23 -23.51
CA ARG A 298 5.22 1.15 -24.38
C ARG A 298 3.76 1.38 -24.75
N PRO A 299 3.31 0.93 -25.94
CA PRO A 299 1.89 0.92 -26.26
C PRO A 299 1.13 -0.07 -25.34
N ILE A 300 -0.14 0.19 -25.12
CA ILE A 300 -1.05 -0.76 -24.47
C ILE A 300 -1.51 -1.76 -25.53
N GLU A 301 -1.04 -2.99 -25.43
CA GLU A 301 -1.26 -4.03 -26.44
C GLU A 301 -2.57 -4.81 -26.22
N GLU A 302 -3.00 -4.96 -24.96
CA GLU A 302 -4.15 -5.78 -24.58
C GLU A 302 -5.19 -5.00 -23.75
N ASP A 303 -6.46 -5.27 -24.02
CA ASP A 303 -7.65 -4.64 -23.41
C ASP A 303 -8.56 -5.75 -22.85
N PRO A 304 -9.01 -5.69 -21.58
CA PRO A 304 -8.84 -4.61 -20.61
C PRO A 304 -7.50 -4.63 -19.87
N VAL A 305 -7.07 -3.44 -19.45
CA VAL A 305 -5.95 -3.26 -18.52
C VAL A 305 -6.45 -3.50 -17.09
N TYR A 306 -5.71 -4.27 -16.31
CA TYR A 306 -6.02 -4.54 -14.91
C TYR A 306 -5.16 -3.65 -13.99
N LEU A 307 -5.82 -3.03 -13.01
CA LEU A 307 -5.16 -2.50 -11.81
C LEU A 307 -5.12 -3.63 -10.79
N ILE A 308 -3.95 -4.24 -10.66
CA ILE A 308 -3.74 -5.43 -9.84
C ILE A 308 -3.15 -5.00 -8.52
N LYS A 309 -3.87 -5.23 -7.41
CA LYS A 309 -3.29 -5.14 -6.07
C LYS A 309 -2.35 -6.32 -5.87
N TYR A 310 -1.12 -6.04 -5.49
CA TYR A 310 -0.05 -7.03 -5.43
C TYR A 310 0.35 -7.28 -3.97
N TYR A 311 0.46 -8.54 -3.59
CA TYR A 311 1.05 -8.95 -2.32
C TYR A 311 2.13 -9.99 -2.54
N ASN A 312 3.26 -9.81 -1.87
CA ASN A 312 4.34 -10.78 -1.83
C ASN A 312 4.74 -11.03 -0.38
N HIS A 313 5.20 -12.25 -0.11
CA HIS A 313 5.58 -12.64 1.24
C HIS A 313 6.68 -11.73 1.81
N PRO A 314 6.55 -11.23 3.05
CA PRO A 314 7.50 -10.33 3.69
C PRO A 314 8.96 -10.82 3.76
N LEU A 315 9.20 -12.13 3.67
CA LEU A 315 10.57 -12.70 3.72
C LEU A 315 11.36 -12.45 2.44
N LYS A 316 10.71 -12.12 1.32
CA LYS A 316 11.35 -11.71 0.06
C LYS A 316 11.50 -10.19 -0.07
N ARG A 317 11.42 -9.45 1.06
CA ARG A 317 11.43 -7.97 1.12
C ARG A 317 12.72 -7.31 0.64
N PHE A 318 13.82 -8.04 0.49
CA PHE A 318 15.13 -7.40 0.36
C PHE A 318 15.35 -6.66 -0.96
N GLU A 319 14.51 -6.86 -1.98
CA GLU A 319 14.74 -6.21 -3.28
C GLU A 319 13.52 -5.48 -3.86
N ASN A 320 12.28 -5.89 -3.52
CA ASN A 320 11.09 -5.39 -4.21
C ASN A 320 9.92 -5.08 -3.25
N LYS A 321 9.34 -3.87 -3.35
CA LYS A 321 8.08 -3.48 -2.71
C LYS A 321 7.06 -3.03 -3.77
N ILE A 322 5.94 -3.74 -3.85
CA ILE A 322 4.89 -3.48 -4.84
C ILE A 322 3.54 -3.56 -4.12
N ASN A 323 2.73 -2.49 -4.22
CA ASN A 323 1.36 -2.47 -3.69
C ASN A 323 0.32 -2.67 -4.79
N HIS A 324 0.55 -2.02 -5.94
CA HIS A 324 -0.30 -2.12 -7.12
C HIS A 324 0.56 -2.12 -8.36
N TYR A 325 0.03 -2.72 -9.42
CA TYR A 325 0.70 -2.81 -10.70
C TYR A 325 -0.31 -2.84 -11.85
N TYR A 326 0.09 -2.32 -13.01
CA TYR A 326 -0.71 -2.45 -14.23
C TYR A 326 -0.36 -3.71 -15.00
N GLY A 327 -1.36 -4.45 -15.43
CA GLY A 327 -1.13 -5.70 -16.16
C GLY A 327 -2.32 -6.17 -16.97
N ASN A 328 -2.20 -7.34 -17.55
CA ASN A 328 -3.26 -8.06 -18.25
C ASN A 328 -3.37 -9.47 -17.65
N ILE A 329 -4.61 -9.97 -17.58
CA ILE A 329 -4.92 -11.33 -17.12
C ILE A 329 -5.61 -12.03 -18.28
N HIS A 330 -4.92 -12.98 -18.92
CA HIS A 330 -5.44 -13.73 -20.07
C HIS A 330 -5.14 -15.23 -19.96
N ASN A 331 -6.19 -16.06 -20.03
CA ASN A 331 -6.09 -17.53 -19.99
C ASN A 331 -5.13 -18.02 -18.89
N ASP A 332 -5.36 -17.57 -17.65
CA ASP A 332 -4.57 -17.89 -16.45
C ASP A 332 -3.12 -17.34 -16.43
N ASN A 333 -2.68 -16.66 -17.49
CA ASN A 333 -1.40 -15.94 -17.51
C ASN A 333 -1.58 -14.49 -17.08
N ILE A 334 -0.67 -14.03 -16.23
CA ILE A 334 -0.63 -12.64 -15.77
C ILE A 334 0.63 -11.98 -16.31
N TYR A 335 0.43 -10.90 -17.04
CA TYR A 335 1.49 -10.06 -17.56
C TYR A 335 1.46 -8.72 -16.85
N PHE A 336 2.62 -8.21 -16.48
CA PHE A 336 2.77 -6.95 -15.77
C PHE A 336 3.59 -6.00 -16.64
N TYR A 337 3.11 -4.77 -16.86
CA TYR A 337 3.81 -3.82 -17.74
C TYR A 337 5.16 -3.39 -17.18
N PHE A 338 6.23 -3.46 -17.99
CA PHE A 338 7.61 -3.22 -17.53
C PHE A 338 8.13 -4.24 -16.51
N ASP A 339 7.52 -5.42 -16.45
CA ASP A 339 7.97 -6.48 -15.57
C ASP A 339 7.86 -7.86 -16.20
N ASN A 340 8.99 -8.57 -16.25
CA ASN A 340 9.07 -9.91 -16.81
C ASN A 340 9.04 -10.94 -15.67
N PHE A 341 7.87 -11.18 -15.07
CA PHE A 341 7.70 -12.21 -14.03
C PHE A 341 8.07 -13.64 -14.48
N HIS A 342 8.20 -13.88 -15.79
CA HIS A 342 8.64 -15.18 -16.33
C HIS A 342 10.08 -15.56 -15.94
N GLY A 343 10.94 -14.61 -15.54
CA GLY A 343 12.31 -14.90 -15.09
C GLY A 343 12.36 -15.66 -13.76
N ASP A 344 11.53 -15.26 -12.79
CA ASP A 344 11.52 -15.80 -11.43
C ASP A 344 10.82 -17.18 -11.30
N LEU A 345 10.26 -17.69 -12.39
CA LEU A 345 9.57 -18.99 -12.47
C LEU A 345 10.43 -20.07 -13.15
N LEU A 346 11.53 -19.70 -13.82
CA LEU A 346 12.37 -20.63 -14.58
C LEU A 346 13.71 -20.96 -13.91
N ASP A 347 14.05 -20.31 -12.80
CA ASP A 347 15.32 -20.50 -12.09
C ASP A 347 15.36 -21.76 -11.18
N GLU A 348 14.58 -22.80 -11.52
CA GLU A 348 14.69 -24.12 -10.88
C GLU A 348 15.38 -25.18 -11.77
N ASN A 349 15.77 -24.86 -13.01
CA ASN A 349 16.41 -25.85 -13.91
C ASN A 349 17.64 -25.35 -14.69
N ALA A 350 18.31 -24.28 -14.25
CA ALA A 350 19.63 -23.97 -14.76
C ALA A 350 20.64 -25.00 -14.24
N VAL A 351 20.86 -26.05 -15.02
CA VAL A 351 22.00 -26.96 -14.89
C VAL A 351 23.26 -26.10 -14.88
N ILE A 352 23.93 -26.01 -13.73
CA ILE A 352 25.23 -25.36 -13.58
C ILE A 352 26.24 -26.14 -14.44
N PRO A 353 26.81 -25.55 -15.50
CA PRO A 353 28.00 -26.11 -16.12
C PRO A 353 29.20 -25.59 -15.32
N GLY A 354 29.78 -26.47 -14.50
CA GLY A 354 31.11 -26.36 -13.89
C GLY A 354 31.64 -24.96 -13.57
N VAL A 355 31.36 -24.47 -12.36
CA VAL A 355 32.14 -23.38 -11.77
C VAL A 355 33.42 -23.97 -11.21
N GLU A 356 34.55 -23.67 -11.86
CA GLU A 356 35.84 -23.65 -11.17
C GLU A 356 35.76 -22.53 -10.13
N SER A 357 35.84 -22.90 -8.85
CA SER A 357 35.80 -21.98 -7.71
C SER A 357 37.03 -21.07 -7.71
N ASP A 358 36.85 -19.79 -8.04
CA ASP A 358 37.89 -18.77 -7.89
C ASP A 358 37.88 -18.31 -6.41
N SER A 359 38.80 -18.85 -5.62
CA SER A 359 38.88 -18.68 -4.15
C SER A 359 39.03 -17.22 -3.68
N ASN A 360 39.26 -16.28 -4.61
CA ASN A 360 39.45 -14.87 -4.30
C ASN A 360 38.14 -14.07 -4.15
N GLU A 361 37.01 -14.50 -4.73
CA GLU A 361 35.73 -13.77 -4.61
C GLU A 361 35.02 -14.10 -3.30
N GLU A 362 35.03 -15.36 -2.86
CA GLU A 362 34.47 -15.78 -1.56
C GLU A 362 35.21 -15.14 -0.36
N GLU A 363 36.54 -14.98 -0.45
CA GLU A 363 37.31 -14.26 0.59
C GLU A 363 36.94 -12.78 0.66
N LYS A 364 36.59 -12.15 -0.47
CA LYS A 364 36.25 -10.72 -0.53
C LYS A 364 34.85 -10.45 0.01
N GLU A 365 33.89 -11.34 -0.28
CA GLU A 365 32.54 -11.26 0.29
C GLU A 365 32.53 -11.54 1.80
N THR A 366 33.30 -12.53 2.25
CA THR A 366 33.40 -12.83 3.69
C THR A 366 34.07 -11.70 4.48
N GLU A 367 35.05 -11.01 3.90
CA GLU A 367 35.68 -9.83 4.53
C GLU A 367 34.73 -8.62 4.57
N ASN A 368 33.93 -8.39 3.52
CA ASN A 368 32.88 -7.37 3.51
C ASN A 368 31.79 -7.63 4.55
N LEU A 369 31.37 -8.89 4.72
CA LEU A 369 30.41 -9.29 5.75
C LEU A 369 30.96 -9.07 7.16
N LYS A 370 32.24 -9.39 7.41
CA LYS A 370 32.90 -9.12 8.70
C LYS A 370 32.96 -7.63 9.01
N ASN A 371 33.31 -6.80 8.04
CA ASN A 371 33.36 -5.35 8.21
C ASN A 371 31.98 -4.77 8.52
N THR A 372 30.95 -5.25 7.84
CA THR A 372 29.55 -4.85 8.08
C THR A 372 29.11 -5.24 9.50
N LEU A 373 29.45 -6.46 9.93
CA LEU A 373 29.11 -6.96 11.26
C LEU A 373 29.83 -6.18 12.38
N LEU A 374 31.07 -5.75 12.14
CA LEU A 374 31.84 -4.91 13.06
C LEU A 374 31.20 -3.52 13.20
N ASP A 375 30.76 -2.91 12.11
CA ASP A 375 30.13 -1.60 12.16
C ASP A 375 28.73 -1.65 12.80
N MET A 376 27.97 -2.72 12.57
CA MET A 376 26.73 -2.98 13.31
C MET A 376 26.98 -3.11 14.81
N GLN A 377 28.04 -3.83 15.22
CA GLN A 377 28.39 -3.96 16.65
C GLN A 377 28.76 -2.60 17.28
N LYS A 378 29.48 -1.73 16.55
CA LYS A 378 29.78 -0.38 17.03
C LYS A 378 28.51 0.46 17.21
N GLN A 379 27.60 0.42 16.24
CA GLN A 379 26.31 1.11 16.35
C GLN A 379 25.47 0.61 17.52
N LEU A 380 25.46 -0.70 17.76
CA LEU A 380 24.74 -1.32 18.88
C LEU A 380 25.31 -0.85 20.23
N ASN A 381 26.63 -0.72 20.34
CA ASN A 381 27.27 -0.18 21.54
C ASN A 381 26.94 1.30 21.76
N ALA A 382 26.94 2.12 20.71
CA ALA A 382 26.56 3.54 20.80
C ALA A 382 25.09 3.70 21.26
N ILE A 383 24.17 2.91 20.69
CA ILE A 383 22.76 2.91 21.12
C ILE A 383 22.63 2.50 22.59
N LYS A 384 23.44 1.55 23.05
CA LYS A 384 23.43 1.09 24.44
C LYS A 384 23.92 2.19 25.40
N GLU A 385 24.92 2.97 25.01
CA GLU A 385 25.38 4.14 25.75
C GLU A 385 24.31 5.23 25.82
N ASP A 386 23.66 5.54 24.70
CA ASP A 386 22.55 6.50 24.65
C ASP A 386 21.37 6.06 25.54
N MET A 387 21.02 4.77 25.53
CA MET A 387 19.98 4.22 26.41
C MET A 387 20.33 4.38 27.89
N ASN A 388 21.59 4.17 28.27
CA ASN A 388 22.03 4.39 29.65
C ASN A 388 21.93 5.88 30.03
N LEU A 389 22.35 6.79 29.15
CA LEU A 389 22.24 8.23 29.39
C LEU A 389 20.78 8.67 29.55
N ILE A 390 19.86 8.13 28.75
CA ILE A 390 18.42 8.40 28.86
C ILE A 390 17.89 7.88 30.20
N LYS A 391 18.31 6.68 30.61
CA LYS A 391 17.90 6.08 31.88
C LYS A 391 18.35 6.92 33.08
N ASP A 392 19.59 7.41 33.06
CA ASP A 392 20.12 8.27 34.12
C ASP A 392 19.36 9.60 34.19
N LYS A 393 19.03 10.20 33.04
CA LYS A 393 18.20 11.41 32.98
C LYS A 393 16.79 11.18 33.50
N LEU A 394 16.19 10.02 33.23
CA LEU A 394 14.88 9.67 33.76
C LEU A 394 14.91 9.53 35.28
N GLN A 395 15.95 8.92 35.84
CA GLN A 395 16.13 8.83 37.30
C GLN A 395 16.29 10.21 37.94
N ASP A 396 17.10 11.11 37.36
CA ASP A 396 17.24 12.49 37.86
C ASP A 396 15.90 13.27 37.80
N ILE A 397 15.09 13.05 36.76
CA ILE A 397 13.74 13.64 36.67
C ILE A 397 12.81 13.07 37.76
N GLU A 398 12.85 11.76 38.01
CA GLU A 398 12.05 11.11 39.05
C GLU A 398 12.44 11.59 40.47
N GLU A 399 13.73 11.70 40.77
CA GLU A 399 14.23 12.22 42.05
C GLU A 399 13.84 13.69 42.26
N LYS A 400 13.94 14.53 41.22
CA LYS A 400 13.47 15.92 41.26
C LYS A 400 11.96 16.02 41.48
N ALA A 401 11.18 15.11 40.91
CA ALA A 401 9.74 15.04 41.11
C ALA A 401 9.36 14.60 42.54
N LEU A 402 10.12 13.66 43.13
CA LEU A 402 9.96 13.21 44.52
C LEU A 402 10.32 14.32 45.53
N ASN A 403 11.43 15.02 45.31
CA ASN A 403 11.84 16.14 46.18
C ASN A 403 10.86 17.32 46.14
N ARG A 404 10.18 17.56 45.01
CA ARG A 404 9.09 18.57 44.94
C ARG A 404 7.83 18.18 45.71
N LYS A 405 7.54 16.89 45.89
CA LYS A 405 6.42 16.41 46.72
C LYS A 405 6.70 16.52 48.22
N GLY A 406 7.97 16.52 48.64
CA GLY A 406 8.37 16.69 50.05
C GLY A 406 8.11 18.08 50.66
N PHE A 407 7.89 19.10 49.83
CA PHE A 407 7.62 20.48 50.28
C PHE A 407 6.14 20.78 50.59
N PHE A 408 5.22 19.83 50.34
CA PHE A 408 3.78 19.97 50.61
C PHE A 408 3.31 19.12 51.81
N ASN A 409 4.13 18.99 52.86
CA ASN A 409 3.65 18.52 54.17
C ASN A 409 3.24 19.73 55.03
N ILE A 410 2.03 20.24 54.80
CA ILE A 410 1.34 21.12 55.74
C ILE A 410 0.77 20.22 56.84
N ARG A 411 1.30 20.35 58.06
CA ARG A 411 0.73 19.80 59.30
C ARG A 411 -0.39 20.74 59.77
N TRP A 412 -1.59 20.17 59.93
CA TRP A 412 -2.80 20.63 60.63
C TRP A 412 -3.17 22.12 60.57
#